data_AF-K9H2F0-F1
#
_entry.id   AF-K9H2F0-F1
#
_cell.length_a   1.000
_cell.length_b   1.000
_cell.length_c   1.000
_cell.angle_alpha   90.00
_cell.angle_beta   90.00
_cell.angle_gamma   90.00
#
_symmetry.space_group_name_H-M   'P 1'
#
loop_
_entity.id
_entity.type
_entity.pdbx_description
1 polymer ?
#
loop_
_entity_poly.entity_id
_entity_poly.type
_entity_poly.pdbx_seq_one_letter_code
_entity_poly.pdbx_strand_id
1 'polypeptide(L)'
;MKLIRWLIGLPLAAVAIIFAVSNRQMVTVELWPFPWTADLPLYLLSLGTLAVGIVIGALFAWTAGSHKRAQSRSEKRHQEIRIRNLERENDQLKADNERLTREAEPQKSLPAA
;
A
#
# COMPACT_ATOMS: atom_id res chain seq x y z
N MET A 1 -13.97 4.64 8.49
CA MET A 1 -12.80 5.38 7.97
C MET A 1 -12.89 6.90 8.12
N LYS A 2 -14.00 7.56 7.78
CA LYS A 2 -14.13 9.03 7.89
C LYS A 2 -14.11 9.55 9.34
N LEU A 3 -14.71 8.80 10.27
CA LEU A 3 -14.78 9.18 11.69
C LEU A 3 -13.40 9.16 12.37
N ILE A 4 -12.59 8.11 12.15
CA ILE A 4 -11.20 8.02 12.67
C ILE A 4 -10.36 9.18 12.13
N ARG A 5 -10.51 9.52 10.85
CA ARG A 5 -9.78 10.65 10.25
C ARG A 5 -10.13 11.98 10.93
N TRP A 6 -11.40 12.18 11.31
CA TRP A 6 -11.84 13.37 12.02
C TRP A 6 -11.42 13.36 13.49
N LEU A 7 -11.46 12.19 14.13
CA LEU A 7 -11.04 12.00 15.52
C LEU A 7 -9.56 12.30 15.73
N ILE A 8 -8.71 12.04 14.73
CA ILE A 8 -7.27 12.36 14.80
C ILE A 8 -6.99 13.75 14.22
N GLY A 9 -7.65 14.12 13.12
CA GLY A 9 -7.43 15.39 12.43
C GLY A 9 -7.85 16.61 13.25
N LEU A 10 -8.98 16.51 13.97
CA LEU A 10 -9.51 17.63 14.75
C LEU A 10 -8.61 17.99 15.95
N PRO A 11 -8.19 17.06 16.81
CA PRO A 11 -7.24 17.38 17.89
C PRO A 11 -5.90 17.87 17.35
N LEU A 12 -5.39 17.26 16.27
CA LEU A 12 -4.14 17.70 15.66
C LEU A 12 -4.23 19.15 15.16
N ALA A 13 -5.33 19.51 14.50
CA ALA A 13 -5.59 20.88 14.06
C ALA A 13 -5.70 21.84 15.25
N ALA A 14 -6.39 21.44 16.33
CA ALA A 14 -6.50 22.25 17.54
C ALA A 14 -5.12 22.52 18.16
N VAL A 15 -4.27 21.50 18.28
CA VAL A 15 -2.89 21.65 18.76
C VAL A 15 -2.08 22.59 17.86
N ALA A 16 -2.18 22.44 16.53
CA ALA A 16 -1.49 23.31 15.59
C ALA A 16 -1.95 24.77 15.71
N ILE A 17 -3.25 25.02 15.89
CA ILE A 17 -3.81 26.36 16.08
C ILE A 17 -3.33 26.98 17.39
N ILE A 18 -3.41 26.23 18.51
CA ILE A 18 -2.93 26.71 19.82
C ILE A 18 -1.44 27.04 19.74
N PHE A 19 -0.65 26.15 19.13
CA PHE A 19 0.77 26.40 18.89
C PHE A 19 0.98 27.68 18.07
N ALA A 20 0.23 27.87 16.98
CA ALA A 20 0.36 29.06 16.13
C ALA A 20 -0.01 30.36 16.84
N VAL A 21 -1.07 30.35 17.65
CA VAL A 21 -1.48 31.52 18.43
C VAL A 21 -0.48 31.83 19.52
N SER A 22 0.07 30.82 20.20
CA SER A 22 1.06 30.99 21.27
C SER A 22 2.44 31.39 20.75
N ASN A 23 2.81 31.00 19.53
CA ASN A 23 4.16 31.17 18.97
C ASN A 23 4.20 32.20 17.83
N ARG A 24 3.59 33.37 18.06
CA ARG A 24 3.62 34.52 17.13
C ARG A 24 4.91 35.33 17.18
N GLN A 25 5.85 34.96 18.04
CA GLN A 25 7.15 35.61 18.15
C GLN A 25 7.88 35.60 16.80
N MET A 26 8.42 36.75 16.40
CA MET A 26 9.23 36.88 15.20
C MET A 26 10.62 36.31 15.46
N VAL A 27 11.09 35.47 14.56
CA VAL A 27 12.42 34.87 14.59
C VAL A 27 13.10 35.21 13.29
N THR A 28 14.32 35.72 13.39
CA THR A 28 15.19 35.97 12.24
C THR A 28 15.79 34.65 11.77
N VAL A 29 15.52 34.30 10.51
CA VAL A 29 16.09 33.12 9.86
C VAL A 29 17.11 33.60 8.83
N GLU A 30 18.35 33.17 9.01
CA GLU A 30 19.42 33.37 8.05
C GLU A 30 19.59 32.11 7.20
N LEU A 31 19.48 32.24 5.89
CA LEU A 31 19.51 31.11 4.95
C LEU A 31 20.92 30.85 4.45
N TRP A 32 21.78 30.25 5.28
CA TRP A 32 23.12 29.87 4.86
C TRP A 32 23.09 28.86 3.69
N PRO A 33 23.95 28.96 2.66
CA PRO A 33 25.06 29.92 2.43
C PRO A 33 24.64 31.22 1.72
N PHE A 34 23.34 31.47 1.53
CA PHE A 34 22.84 32.67 0.88
C PHE A 34 22.80 33.85 1.87
N PRO A 35 23.10 35.09 1.44
CA PRO A 35 23.03 36.28 2.28
C PRO A 35 21.58 36.79 2.41
N TRP A 36 20.62 35.89 2.70
CA TRP A 36 19.21 36.24 2.87
C TRP A 36 18.81 36.03 4.33
N THR A 37 18.33 37.11 4.96
CA THR A 37 17.68 37.09 6.27
C THR A 37 16.18 37.38 6.14
N ALA A 38 15.34 36.58 6.80
CA ALA A 38 13.90 36.79 6.82
C ALA A 38 13.36 36.71 8.26
N ASP A 39 12.56 37.70 8.66
CA ASP A 39 11.87 37.69 9.94
C ASP A 39 10.50 37.07 9.78
N LEU A 40 10.32 35.89 10.38
CA LEU A 40 9.11 35.10 10.24
C LEU A 40 8.61 34.69 11.62
N PRO A 41 7.29 34.64 11.86
CA PRO A 41 6.76 34.08 13.08
C PRO A 41 7.19 32.62 13.24
N LEU A 42 7.57 32.21 14.46
CA LEU A 42 8.05 30.85 14.75
C LEU A 42 7.08 29.76 14.26
N TYR A 43 5.77 30.00 14.41
CA TYR A 43 4.78 29.04 13.92
C TYR A 43 4.80 28.81 12.42
N LEU A 44 5.14 29.84 11.65
CA LEU A 44 5.18 29.74 10.19
C LEU A 44 6.37 28.89 9.78
N LEU A 45 7.51 29.07 10.45
CA LEU A 45 8.71 28.28 10.20
C LEU A 45 8.47 26.80 10.53
N SER A 46 7.91 26.49 11.71
CA SER A 46 7.72 25.10 12.13
C SER A 46 6.59 24.40 11.37
N LEU A 47 5.39 25.00 11.30
CA LEU A 47 4.24 24.37 10.64
C LEU A 47 4.40 24.40 9.12
N GLY A 48 5.02 25.44 8.57
CA GLY A 48 5.31 25.54 7.15
C GLY A 48 6.29 24.47 6.68
N THR A 49 7.42 24.28 7.39
CA THR A 49 8.38 23.22 7.06
C THR A 49 7.76 21.82 7.20
N LEU A 50 6.96 21.59 8.24
CA LEU A 50 6.20 20.34 8.40
C LEU A 50 5.23 20.11 7.23
N ALA A 51 4.46 21.13 6.84
CA ALA A 51 3.51 21.03 5.73
C ALA A 51 4.24 20.73 4.41
N VAL A 52 5.35 21.41 4.13
CA VAL A 52 6.19 21.15 2.96
C VAL A 52 6.71 19.71 2.97
N GLY A 53 7.22 19.23 4.11
CA GLY A 53 7.67 17.85 4.26
C GLY A 53 6.56 16.83 3.99
N ILE A 54 5.33 17.07 4.46
CA ILE A 54 4.18 16.21 4.20
C ILE A 54 3.84 16.19 2.70
N VAL A 55 3.82 17.36 2.05
CA VAL A 55 3.54 17.45 0.60
C VAL A 55 4.58 16.66 -0.19
N ILE A 56 5.87 16.87 0.09
CA ILE A 56 6.96 16.15 -0.55
C ILE A 56 6.83 14.64 -0.29
N GLY A 57 6.62 14.24 0.96
CA GLY A 57 6.42 12.84 1.33
C GLY A 57 5.21 12.20 0.63
N ALA A 58 4.11 12.94 0.48
CA ALA A 58 2.94 12.49 -0.25
C ALA A 58 3.21 12.34 -1.76
N LEU A 59 3.97 13.25 -2.36
CA LEU A 59 4.41 13.13 -3.76
C LEU A 59 5.27 11.88 -3.96
N PHE A 60 6.25 11.64 -3.09
CA PHE A 60 7.05 10.41 -3.14
C PHE A 60 6.20 9.16 -2.92
N ALA A 61 5.29 9.16 -1.94
CA ALA A 61 4.38 8.04 -1.70
C ALA A 61 3.45 7.77 -2.89
N TRP A 62 3.03 8.81 -3.60
CA TRP A 62 2.22 8.68 -4.81
C TRP A 62 3.02 8.03 -5.95
N THR A 63 4.26 8.48 -6.19
CA THR A 63 5.13 7.85 -7.21
C THR A 63 5.44 6.38 -6.89
N ALA A 64 5.66 6.04 -5.62
CA ALA A 64 5.85 4.65 -5.19
C ALA A 64 4.55 3.82 -5.30
N GLY A 65 3.41 4.42 -4.93
CA GLY A 65 2.10 3.78 -4.96
C GLY A 65 1.54 3.56 -6.38
N SER A 66 1.88 4.43 -7.33
CA SER A 66 1.49 4.28 -8.74
C SER A 66 2.15 3.05 -9.37
N HIS A 67 3.43 2.81 -9.07
CA HIS A 67 4.16 1.64 -9.54
C HIS A 67 3.59 0.33 -8.95
N LYS A 68 3.29 0.30 -7.64
CA LYS A 68 2.65 -0.87 -6.99
C LYS A 68 1.22 -1.13 -7.51
N ARG A 69 0.48 -0.09 -7.90
CA ARG A 69 -0.86 -0.24 -8.50
C ARG A 69 -0.82 -0.79 -9.93
N ALA A 70 0.23 -0.50 -10.71
CA ALA A 70 0.43 -1.08 -12.02
C ALA A 70 0.83 -2.57 -11.92
N GLN A 71 1.73 -2.90 -10.98
CA GLN A 71 2.16 -4.28 -10.76
C GLN A 71 1.03 -5.18 -10.26
N SER A 72 0.17 -4.71 -9.33
CA SER A 72 -0.92 -5.56 -8.80
C SER A 72 -1.96 -5.95 -9.86
N ARG A 73 -2.16 -5.14 -10.91
CA ARG A 73 -3.03 -5.52 -12.04
C ARG A 73 -2.39 -6.62 -12.89
N SER A 74 -1.09 -6.55 -13.11
CA SER A 74 -0.36 -7.58 -13.86
C SER A 74 -0.24 -8.89 -13.07
N GLU A 75 -0.01 -8.81 -11.76
CA GLU A 75 0.11 -9.96 -10.87
C GLU A 75 -1.23 -10.69 -10.72
N LYS A 76 -2.34 -9.97 -10.55
CA LYS A 76 -3.68 -10.57 -10.51
C LYS A 76 -4.00 -11.35 -11.78
N ARG A 77 -3.66 -10.79 -12.95
CA ARG A 77 -3.88 -11.47 -14.25
C ARG A 77 -3.01 -12.72 -14.39
N HIS A 78 -1.75 -12.67 -13.94
CA HIS A 78 -0.89 -13.86 -13.93
C HIS A 78 -1.38 -14.92 -12.94
N GLN A 79 -1.88 -14.51 -11.77
CA GLN A 79 -2.46 -15.42 -10.78
C GLN A 79 -3.71 -16.11 -11.33
N GLU A 80 -4.62 -15.38 -11.98
CA GLU A 80 -5.82 -15.96 -12.61
C GLU A 80 -5.47 -16.99 -13.70
N ILE A 81 -4.48 -16.68 -14.55
CA ILE A 81 -3.99 -17.63 -15.56
C ILE A 81 -3.39 -18.87 -14.90
N ARG A 82 -2.60 -18.68 -13.83
CA ARG A 82 -1.95 -19.79 -13.11
C ARG A 82 -2.98 -20.69 -12.42
N ILE A 83 -3.99 -20.12 -11.78
CA ILE A 83 -5.10 -20.88 -11.17
C ILE A 83 -5.81 -21.70 -12.24
N ARG A 84 -6.18 -21.09 -13.38
CA ARG A 84 -6.86 -21.79 -14.47
C ARG A 84 -6.03 -22.95 -15.04
N ASN A 85 -4.72 -22.77 -15.16
CA ASN A 85 -3.84 -23.84 -15.63
C ASN A 85 -3.75 -24.98 -14.61
N LEU A 86 -3.64 -24.65 -13.32
CA LEU A 86 -3.61 -25.65 -12.24
C LEU A 86 -4.93 -26.43 -12.15
N GLU A 87 -6.08 -25.76 -12.32
CA GLU A 87 -7.39 -26.42 -12.36
C GLU A 87 -7.47 -27.44 -13.51
N ARG A 88 -7.04 -27.05 -14.72
CA ARG A 88 -6.99 -27.95 -15.88
C ARG A 88 -6.10 -29.16 -15.66
N GLU A 89 -4.93 -28.94 -15.08
CA GLU A 89 -3.98 -30.03 -14.76
C GLU A 89 -4.57 -30.96 -13.70
N ASN A 90 -5.26 -30.42 -12.69
CA ASN A 90 -5.97 -31.22 -11.70
C ASN A 90 -7.08 -32.08 -12.33
N ASP A 91 -7.87 -31.50 -13.23
CA ASP A 91 -8.95 -32.21 -13.92
C ASP A 91 -8.40 -33.33 -14.81
N GLN A 92 -7.29 -33.09 -15.50
CA GLN A 92 -6.58 -34.11 -16.29
C GLN A 92 -6.08 -35.25 -15.40
N LEU A 93 -5.38 -34.92 -14.31
CA LEU A 93 -4.85 -35.92 -13.37
C LEU A 93 -5.94 -36.75 -12.70
N LYS A 94 -7.12 -36.14 -12.42
CA LYS A 94 -8.29 -36.88 -11.93
C LYS A 94 -8.83 -37.84 -12.98
N ALA A 95 -9.00 -37.38 -14.22
CA ALA A 95 -9.46 -38.23 -15.32
C ALA A 95 -8.51 -39.42 -15.56
N ASP A 96 -7.20 -39.18 -15.50
CA ASP A 96 -6.19 -40.24 -15.66
C ASP A 96 -6.20 -41.22 -14.48
N ASN A 97 -6.32 -40.73 -13.24
CA ASN A 97 -6.48 -41.61 -12.07
C ASN A 97 -7.75 -42.46 -12.17
N GLU A 98 -8.87 -41.89 -12.60
CA GLU A 98 -10.12 -42.65 -12.79
C GLU A 98 -9.98 -43.73 -13.87
N ARG A 99 -9.24 -43.45 -14.95
CA ARG A 99 -8.93 -44.44 -15.99
C ARG A 99 -8.07 -45.58 -15.44
N LEU A 100 -6.98 -45.25 -14.75
CA LEU A 100 -6.07 -46.22 -14.14
C LEU A 100 -6.80 -47.08 -13.09
N THR A 101 -7.71 -46.48 -12.31
CA THR A 101 -8.52 -47.22 -11.32
C THR A 101 -9.49 -48.18 -12.01
N ARG A 102 -10.16 -47.73 -13.09
CA ARG A 102 -11.04 -48.59 -13.91
C ARG A 102 -10.29 -49.69 -14.68
N GLU A 103 -9.02 -49.47 -15.02
CA GLU A 103 -8.14 -50.47 -15.64
C GLU A 103 -7.55 -51.45 -14.63
N ALA A 104 -7.50 -51.10 -13.35
CA ALA A 104 -7.08 -51.98 -12.26
C ALA A 104 -8.22 -52.88 -11.72
N GLU A 105 -9.47 -52.41 -11.77
CA GLU A 105 -10.67 -53.19 -11.41
C GLU A 105 -10.96 -54.47 -12.24
N PRO A 106 -10.62 -54.62 -13.54
CA PRO A 106 -10.86 -55.84 -14.31
C PRO A 106 -9.97 -57.01 -13.87
N GLN A 107 -8.87 -56.75 -13.16
CA GLN A 107 -7.93 -57.79 -12.74
C GLN A 107 -8.28 -58.42 -11.38
N LYS A 108 -9.21 -57.83 -10.62
CA LYS A 108 -9.66 -58.33 -9.31
C LYS A 108 -10.87 -59.28 -9.39
N SER A 109 -11.44 -59.50 -10.58
CA SER A 109 -12.66 -60.29 -10.79
C SER A 109 -12.43 -61.72 -11.26
N LEU A 110 -11.18 -62.22 -11.31
CA LEU A 110 -10.94 -63.65 -11.52
C LEU A 110 -11.20 -64.40 -10.19
N PRO A 111 -12.24 -65.24 -10.09
CA PRO A 111 -12.43 -66.09 -8.94
C PRO A 111 -11.27 -67.08 -8.83
N ALA A 112 -10.73 -67.24 -7.62
CA ALA A 112 -9.84 -68.35 -7.30
C ALA A 112 -10.61 -69.66 -7.58
N ALA A 113 -10.02 -70.48 -8.46
CA ALA A 113 -10.52 -71.79 -8.87
C ALA A 113 -10.63 -72.76 -7.69
#